data_AF-W7BA23-F1
#
_entry.id   AF-W7BA23-F1
#
_cell.length_a   1.000
_cell.length_b   1.000
_cell.length_c   1.000
_cell.angle_alpha   90.00
_cell.angle_beta   90.00
_cell.angle_gamma   90.00
#
_symmetry.space_group_name_H-M   'P 1'
#
loop_
_entity.id
_entity.type
_entity.pdbx_description
1 polymer ?
#
loop_
_entity_poly.entity_id
_entity_poly.type
_entity_poly.pdbx_seq_one_letter_code
_entity_poly.pdbx_strand_id
1 'polypeptide(L)'
;MLGFKKYQFARIFTWLDPASDPDGAYQVNLSLRAIGSGMLTGRNGNVYIPESHTDMIFSSIGNQFGFIGVSCLLIVFILFIKVLIEAGLTMKKKLFCVSLCRICDVFCL
;
A
#
# COMPACT_ATOMS: atom_id res chain seq x y z
N MET A 1 -19.08 27.97 12.50
CA MET A 1 -17.65 28.06 12.85
C MET A 1 -17.07 26.67 12.67
N LEU A 2 -16.10 26.53 11.75
CA LEU A 2 -15.50 25.31 11.18
C LEU A 2 -16.38 24.54 10.17
N GLY A 3 -16.01 24.59 8.89
CA GLY A 3 -16.72 24.01 7.73
C GLY A 3 -16.61 22.50 7.57
N PHE A 4 -16.44 21.76 8.67
CA PHE A 4 -16.38 20.30 8.64
C PHE A 4 -17.79 19.71 8.52
N LYS A 5 -17.96 18.81 7.55
CA LYS A 5 -19.25 18.16 7.32
C LYS A 5 -19.39 16.96 8.27
N LYS A 6 -20.60 16.73 8.79
CA LYS A 6 -20.88 15.63 9.73
C LYS A 6 -20.41 14.26 9.23
N TYR A 7 -20.46 14.01 7.91
CA TYR A 7 -19.98 12.75 7.32
C TYR A 7 -18.46 12.56 7.44
N GLN A 8 -17.67 13.65 7.48
CA GLN A 8 -16.21 13.55 7.57
C GLN A 8 -15.81 13.00 8.93
N PHE A 9 -16.46 13.49 9.99
CA PHE A 9 -16.31 12.96 11.33
C PHE A 9 -16.88 11.54 11.43
N ALA A 10 -18.05 11.28 10.84
CA ALA A 10 -18.64 9.94 10.84
C ALA A 10 -17.63 8.90 10.29
N ARG A 11 -16.93 9.19 9.20
CA ARG A 11 -15.92 8.28 8.64
C ARG A 11 -14.73 8.01 9.57
N ILE A 12 -14.30 9.01 10.35
CA ILE A 12 -13.24 8.85 11.35
C ILE A 12 -13.74 7.99 12.51
N PHE A 13 -14.97 8.22 12.96
CA PHE A 13 -15.59 7.42 14.02
C PHE A 13 -15.83 5.96 13.58
N THR A 14 -16.33 5.73 12.37
CA THR A 14 -16.50 4.38 11.81
C THR A 14 -15.15 3.67 11.59
N TRP A 15 -14.06 4.41 11.32
CA TRP A 15 -12.73 3.81 11.25
C TRP A 15 -12.20 3.42 12.63
N LEU A 16 -12.46 4.23 13.67
CA LEU A 16 -12.02 3.97 15.04
C LEU A 16 -12.81 2.82 15.68
N ASP A 17 -14.13 2.79 15.46
CA ASP A 17 -15.01 1.73 15.90
C ASP A 17 -15.83 1.19 14.70
N PRO A 18 -15.32 0.17 14.00
CA PRO A 18 -15.99 -0.42 12.84
C PRO A 18 -17.23 -1.24 13.20
N ALA A 19 -17.48 -1.50 14.50
CA ALA A 19 -18.69 -2.19 14.95
C ALA A 19 -19.90 -1.24 15.06
N SER A 20 -19.65 0.07 15.20
CA SER A 20 -20.69 1.09 15.34
C SER A 20 -21.47 1.37 14.05
N ASP A 21 -20.84 1.16 12.88
CA ASP A 21 -21.42 1.42 11.56
C ASP A 21 -20.91 0.40 10.52
N PRO A 22 -21.62 -0.72 10.33
CA PRO A 22 -21.21 -1.79 9.42
C PRO A 22 -21.10 -1.37 7.95
N ASP A 23 -21.92 -0.41 7.51
CA ASP A 23 -21.97 0.04 6.12
C ASP A 23 -20.79 0.96 5.81
N GLY A 24 -20.45 1.89 6.71
CA GLY A 24 -19.26 2.72 6.57
C GLY A 24 -17.94 1.92 6.69
N ALA A 25 -17.95 0.79 7.39
CA ALA A 25 -16.82 -0.13 7.53
C ALA A 25 -16.80 -1.27 6.48
N TYR A 26 -17.73 -1.30 5.52
CA TYR A 26 -17.92 -2.41 4.60
C TYR A 26 -16.62 -2.83 3.86
N GLN A 27 -15.88 -1.86 3.30
CA GLN A 27 -14.64 -2.15 2.57
C GLN A 27 -13.56 -2.79 3.45
N VAL A 28 -13.44 -2.34 4.71
CA VAL A 28 -12.47 -2.87 5.68
C VAL A 28 -12.88 -4.27 6.14
N ASN A 29 -14.15 -4.46 6.44
CA ASN A 29 -14.69 -5.76 6.85
C ASN A 29 -14.60 -6.81 5.74
N LEU A 30 -14.90 -6.41 4.49
CA LEU A 30 -14.83 -7.30 3.33
C LEU A 30 -13.38 -7.72 3.02
N SER A 31 -12.44 -6.76 3.05
CA SER A 31 -11.02 -7.05 2.83
C SER A 31 -10.44 -7.97 3.91
N LEU A 32 -10.80 -7.76 5.18
CA LEU A 32 -10.35 -8.61 6.28
C LEU A 32 -10.92 -10.03 6.18
N ARG A 33 -12.21 -10.17 5.86
CA ARG A 33 -12.85 -11.48 5.65
C ARG A 33 -12.24 -12.24 4.48
N ALA A 34 -11.96 -11.56 3.36
CA ALA A 34 -11.35 -12.17 2.19
C ALA A 34 -9.92 -12.66 2.42
N ILE A 35 -9.12 -11.91 3.19
CA ILE A 35 -7.77 -12.36 3.58
C ILE A 35 -7.87 -13.53 4.57
N GLY A 36 -8.78 -13.44 5.55
CA GLY A 36 -9.01 -14.47 6.55
C GLY A 36 -9.43 -15.82 5.97
N SER A 37 -10.18 -15.84 4.86
CA SER A 37 -10.59 -17.07 4.16
C SER A 37 -9.49 -17.75 3.35
N GLY A 38 -8.35 -17.09 3.13
CA GLY A 38 -7.24 -17.59 2.31
C GLY A 38 -6.37 -18.65 2.96
N MET A 39 -6.34 -18.76 4.30
CA MET A 39 -5.49 -19.70 5.05
C MET A 39 -4.01 -19.72 4.54
N LEU A 40 -3.29 -20.84 4.68
CA LEU A 40 -1.87 -20.93 4.29
C LEU A 40 -1.66 -21.04 2.78
N THR A 41 -2.43 -21.89 2.10
CA THR A 41 -2.21 -22.28 0.69
C THR A 41 -3.27 -21.76 -0.29
N GLY A 42 -4.28 -21.04 0.19
CA GLY A 42 -5.37 -20.52 -0.63
C GLY A 42 -6.71 -21.23 -0.43
N ARG A 43 -7.78 -20.49 -0.77
CA ARG A 43 -9.23 -20.78 -0.85
C ARG A 43 -9.79 -21.95 -0.02
N ASN A 44 -10.30 -21.61 1.16
CA ASN A 44 -11.32 -22.40 1.90
C ASN A 44 -12.66 -21.64 2.08
N GLY A 45 -12.94 -20.64 1.23
CA GLY A 45 -14.19 -19.87 1.28
C GLY A 45 -14.45 -19.08 0.00
N ASN A 46 -15.69 -19.11 -0.49
CA ASN A 46 -16.16 -18.27 -1.60
C ASN A 46 -16.58 -16.88 -1.09
N VAL A 47 -15.60 -16.08 -0.67
CA VAL A 47 -15.85 -14.66 -0.43
C VAL A 47 -15.88 -13.97 -1.79
N TYR A 48 -17.07 -13.51 -2.20
CA TYR A 48 -17.24 -12.74 -3.44
C TYR A 48 -16.85 -11.29 -3.19
N ILE A 49 -15.86 -10.79 -3.94
CA ILE A 49 -15.43 -9.39 -3.90
C ILE A 49 -15.92 -8.74 -5.21
N PRO A 50 -16.92 -7.84 -5.16
CA PRO A 50 -17.50 -7.24 -6.37
C PRO A 50 -16.45 -6.44 -7.16
N GLU A 51 -15.55 -5.73 -6.46
CA GLU A 51 -14.54 -4.84 -7.04
C GLU A 51 -13.11 -5.39 -6.87
N SER A 52 -12.89 -6.66 -7.25
CA SER A 52 -11.60 -7.33 -7.00
C SER A 52 -10.43 -6.80 -7.86
N HIS A 53 -10.72 -6.03 -8.91
CA HIS A 53 -9.73 -5.58 -9.90
C HIS A 53 -9.10 -4.21 -9.60
N THR A 54 -9.60 -3.47 -8.59
CA THR A 54 -9.19 -2.09 -8.30
C THR A 54 -8.44 -2.01 -6.97
N ASP A 55 -9.09 -1.47 -5.94
CA ASP A 55 -8.51 -1.14 -4.63
C ASP A 55 -8.40 -2.35 -3.68
N MET A 56 -8.93 -3.50 -4.08
CA MET A 56 -8.96 -4.74 -3.27
C MET A 56 -8.10 -5.88 -3.84
N ILE A 57 -7.15 -5.56 -4.72
CA ILE A 57 -6.27 -6.55 -5.36
C ILE A 57 -5.49 -7.39 -4.34
N PHE A 58 -5.02 -6.78 -3.25
CA PHE A 58 -4.25 -7.47 -2.21
C PHE A 58 -5.10 -8.52 -1.48
N SER A 59 -6.33 -8.17 -1.11
CA SER A 59 -7.28 -9.11 -0.50
C SER A 59 -7.71 -10.22 -1.45
N SER A 60 -7.81 -9.94 -2.76
CA SER A 60 -8.09 -10.95 -3.78
C SER A 60 -6.97 -11.98 -3.90
N ILE A 61 -5.70 -11.52 -3.93
CA ILE A 61 -4.52 -12.40 -3.95
C ILE A 61 -4.43 -13.22 -2.67
N GLY A 62 -4.68 -12.62 -1.51
CA GLY A 62 -4.71 -13.32 -0.22
C GLY A 62 -5.78 -14.41 -0.17
N ASN A 63 -6.96 -14.16 -0.72
CA ASN A 63 -8.01 -15.17 -0.78
C ASN A 63 -7.64 -16.35 -1.70
N GLN A 64 -7.04 -16.07 -2.86
CA GLN A 64 -6.74 -17.09 -3.87
C GLN A 64 -5.48 -17.90 -3.55
N PHE A 65 -4.41 -17.26 -3.08
CA PHE A 65 -3.09 -17.87 -2.90
C PHE A 65 -2.67 -18.00 -1.42
N GLY A 66 -3.50 -17.52 -0.49
CA GLY A 66 -3.25 -17.62 0.95
C GLY A 66 -2.03 -16.84 1.41
N PHE A 67 -1.54 -17.19 2.59
CA PHE A 67 -0.37 -16.58 3.22
C PHE A 67 0.89 -16.67 2.36
N ILE A 68 1.09 -17.79 1.65
CA ILE A 68 2.29 -18.01 0.83
C ILE A 68 2.33 -17.01 -0.34
N GLY A 69 1.21 -16.84 -1.06
CA GLY A 69 1.14 -15.91 -2.18
C GLY A 69 1.33 -14.46 -1.75
N VAL A 70 0.70 -14.07 -0.64
CA VAL A 70 0.84 -12.72 -0.07
C VAL A 70 2.27 -12.46 0.40
N SER A 71 2.91 -13.43 1.05
CA SER A 71 4.30 -13.30 1.51
C SER A 71 5.27 -13.11 0.35
N CYS A 72 5.10 -13.89 -0.73
CA CYS A 72 5.88 -13.75 -1.96
C CYS A 72 5.71 -12.35 -2.58
N LEU A 73 4.45 -11.89 -2.70
CA LEU A 73 4.13 -10.56 -3.23
C LEU A 73 4.80 -9.45 -2.39
N LEU A 74 4.73 -9.54 -1.05
CA LEU A 74 5.36 -8.58 -0.15
C LEU A 74 6.89 -8.52 -0.33
N ILE A 75 7.55 -9.68 -0.47
CA ILE A 75 9.00 -9.74 -0.71
C ILE A 75 9.36 -9.01 -2.00
N VAL A 76 8.62 -9.25 -3.08
CA VAL A 76 8.84 -8.57 -4.37
C VAL A 76 8.66 -7.06 -4.23
N PHE A 77 7.61 -6.60 -3.53
CA PHE A 77 7.40 -5.16 -3.30
C PHE A 77 8.52 -4.52 -2.47
N ILE A 78 9.03 -5.22 -1.45
CA ILE A 78 10.14 -4.71 -0.63
C ILE A 78 11.42 -4.60 -1.48
N LEU A 79 11.71 -5.59 -2.32
CA LEU A 79 12.85 -5.55 -3.23
C LEU A 79 12.71 -4.39 -4.24
N PHE A 80 11.50 -4.19 -4.77
CA PHE A 80 11.22 -3.09 -5.69
C PHE A 80 11.46 -1.72 -5.03
N ILE A 81 10.98 -1.52 -3.80
CA ILE A 81 11.19 -0.28 -3.04
C ILE A 81 12.69 -0.06 -2.73
N LYS A 82 13.44 -1.12 -2.40
CA LYS A 82 14.90 -1.01 -2.20
C LYS A 82 15.60 -0.51 -3.45
N VAL A 83 15.30 -1.09 -4.62
CA VAL A 83 15.87 -0.65 -5.91
C VAL A 83 15.51 0.81 -6.20
N LEU A 84 14.27 1.23 -5.94
CA LEU A 84 13.85 2.63 -6.12
C LEU A 84 14.63 3.59 -5.21
N ILE A 85 14.83 3.23 -3.93
CA ILE A 85 15.59 4.04 -2.98
C ILE A 85 17.06 4.13 -3.42
N GLU A 86 17.68 3.02 -3.77
CA GLU A 86 19.08 2.99 -4.24
C GLU A 86 19.26 3.80 -5.53
N ALA A 87 18.32 3.71 -6.47
CA ALA A 87 18.31 4.55 -7.66
C ALA A 87 18.21 6.04 -7.31
N GLY A 88 17.31 6.42 -6.40
CA GLY A 88 17.17 7.80 -5.94
C GLY A 88 18.42 8.35 -5.23
N LEU A 89 19.06 7.53 -4.39
CA LEU A 89 20.31 7.90 -3.70
C LEU A 89 21.50 8.00 -4.67
N THR A 90 21.54 7.15 -5.69
CA THR A 90 22.56 7.22 -6.76
C THR A 90 22.43 8.51 -7.57
N MET A 91 21.20 8.95 -7.86
CA MET A 91 20.95 10.21 -8.54
C MET A 91 21.41 11.43 -7.70
N LYS A 92 21.20 11.42 -6.38
CA LYS A 92 21.75 12.47 -5.49
C LYS A 92 23.28 12.51 -5.50
N LYS A 93 23.95 11.35 -5.40
CA LYS A 93 25.43 11.28 -5.46
C LYS A 93 25.96 11.80 -6.80
N LYS A 94 25.34 11.43 -7.92
CA LYS A 94 25.75 11.86 -9.25
C LYS A 94 25.52 13.36 -9.48
N LEU A 95 24.42 13.91 -8.98
CA LEU A 95 24.14 15.35 -9.02
C LEU A 95 25.17 16.14 -8.19
N PHE A 96 25.47 15.72 -6.96
CA PHE A 96 26.48 16.38 -6.11
C PHE A 96 27.88 16.37 -6.75
N CYS A 97 28.27 15.26 -7.39
CA CYS A 97 29.55 15.13 -8.08
C CYS A 97 29.66 16.06 -9.30
N VAL A 98 28.61 16.16 -10.12
CA VAL A 98 28.58 17.08 -11.27
C VAL A 98 28.60 18.54 -10.82
N SER A 99 27.89 18.88 -9.74
CA SER A 99 27.90 20.23 -9.16
C SER A 99 29.28 20.62 -8.61
N LEU A 100 30.00 19.68 -7.99
CA LEU A 100 31.35 19.91 -7.48
C LEU A 100 32.38 20.05 -8.62
N CYS A 101 32.27 19.21 -9.67
CA CYS A 101 33.14 19.27 -10.84
C CYS A 101 33.03 20.62 -11.56
N ARG A 102 31.81 21.14 -11.73
CA ARG A 102 31.57 22.48 -12.31
C ARG A 102 32.23 23.60 -11.51
N ILE A 103 32.35 23.46 -10.19
CA ILE A 103 33.01 24.44 -9.32
C ILE A 103 34.54 24.39 -9.45
N CYS A 104 35.11 23.19 -9.65
CA CYS A 104 36.54 23.04 -9.92
C CYS A 104 36.92 23.53 -11.33
N ASP A 105 36.06 23.34 -12.33
CA ASP A 105 36.30 23.83 -13.70
C ASP A 105 36.26 25.37 -13.79
N VAL A 106 35.46 26.04 -12.95
CA VAL A 106 35.38 27.50 -12.89
C VAL A 106 36.57 28.13 -12.13
N PHE A 107 37.29 27.36 -11.31
CA PHE A 107 38.46 27.84 -10.56
C PHE A 107 39.81 27.51 -11.24
N CYS A 108 39.77 26.89 -12.42
CA CYS A 108 40.94 26.54 -13.24
C CYS A 108 40.97 27.36 -14.55
N LEU A 109 40.67 28.65 -14.47
CA LEU A 109 40.81 29.65 -15.54
C LEU A 109 41.22 31.00 -14.95
#